data_AF-A0A1T1JQB6-F1
#
_entry.id   AF-A0A1T1JQB6-F1
#
_cell.length_a   1.000
_cell.length_b   1.000
_cell.length_c   1.000
_cell.angle_alpha   90.00
_cell.angle_beta   90.00
_cell.angle_gamma   90.00
#
_symmetry.space_group_name_H-M   'P 1'
#
loop_
_entity.id
_entity.type
_entity.pdbx_description
1 polymer ?
#
loop_
_entity_poly.entity_id
_entity_poly.type
_entity_poly.pdbx_seq_one_letter_code
_entity_poly.pdbx_strand_id
1 'polypeptide(L)'
;MNSKQRWMGGVVLLGGGVLLAALLLKGKEEIHQNNIKTPELVTQNVQRNAEGELVQLQPLTVDVETEKRLLEQQRVAREKSVAEQEARAAEFLAMQQQAEADAARKAAEEYAALNAHRNAAQQSSDNIPPELVEDEKAKQQRIAADKAAEVKKLEQQKLQARTEAEKAAAAKKLAEQKALAEKQALEDKAKREAEAKRKAEDERKAEAKKEAERKADADKKAEDKRKADEKRKADEAKKKAEAEKARDLLEHGDKQWMVQVALAANEANADALAAKLRAKGYKVTKSPTSKGVRIMVGPSKDRDTADAARKKITSDASLGMKSAWVIDWVPLDKR
;
A
#
# COMPACT_ATOMS: atom_id res chain seq x y z
N MET A 1 7.74 -50.21 -24.43
CA MET A 1 7.31 -48.80 -24.54
C MET A 1 6.06 -48.60 -23.71
N ASN A 2 6.06 -47.57 -22.87
CA ASN A 2 5.18 -47.37 -21.72
C ASN A 2 3.71 -47.10 -22.09
N SER A 3 2.79 -47.94 -21.57
CA SER A 3 1.36 -47.60 -21.47
C SER A 3 1.10 -46.34 -20.62
N LYS A 4 2.08 -45.95 -19.77
CA LYS A 4 2.08 -44.69 -19.01
C LYS A 4 2.30 -43.44 -19.90
N GLN A 5 2.89 -43.55 -21.09
CA GLN A 5 3.07 -42.40 -21.99
C GLN A 5 1.87 -42.15 -22.92
N ARG A 6 1.05 -43.17 -23.21
CA ARG A 6 -0.16 -43.00 -24.04
C ARG A 6 -1.36 -42.45 -23.26
N TRP A 7 -1.42 -42.68 -21.95
CA TRP A 7 -2.42 -42.05 -21.06
C TRP A 7 -2.07 -40.59 -20.69
N MET A 8 -0.78 -40.26 -20.59
CA MET A 8 -0.34 -38.88 -20.38
C MET A 8 -0.46 -38.02 -21.66
N GLY A 9 -0.38 -38.63 -22.86
CA GLY A 9 -0.59 -37.91 -24.12
C GLY A 9 -2.05 -37.49 -24.38
N GLY A 10 -3.04 -38.23 -23.85
CA GLY A 10 -4.46 -37.92 -24.02
C GLY A 10 -4.99 -36.83 -23.07
N VAL A 11 -4.44 -36.73 -21.85
CA VAL A 11 -4.88 -35.74 -20.85
C VAL A 11 -4.29 -34.35 -21.14
N VAL A 12 -3.13 -34.26 -21.78
CA VAL A 12 -2.52 -32.96 -22.17
C VAL A 12 -3.31 -32.28 -23.31
N LEU A 13 -3.94 -33.04 -24.21
CA LEU A 13 -4.81 -32.49 -25.25
C LEU A 13 -6.17 -31.99 -24.72
N LEU A 14 -6.64 -32.49 -23.58
CA LEU A 14 -7.86 -32.00 -22.92
C LEU A 14 -7.58 -30.86 -21.92
N GLY A 15 -6.44 -30.89 -21.22
CA GLY A 15 -6.02 -29.81 -20.31
C GLY A 15 -5.56 -28.54 -21.02
N GLY A 16 -4.93 -28.67 -22.20
CA GLY A 16 -4.53 -27.52 -23.02
C GLY A 16 -5.69 -26.77 -23.67
N GLY A 17 -6.81 -27.46 -23.93
CA GLY A 17 -8.01 -26.86 -24.53
C GLY A 17 -8.76 -25.91 -23.59
N VAL A 18 -8.77 -26.18 -22.27
CA VAL A 18 -9.43 -25.31 -21.29
C VAL A 18 -8.65 -24.00 -21.09
N LEU A 19 -7.32 -24.04 -21.15
CA LEU A 19 -6.49 -22.84 -21.03
C LEU A 19 -6.63 -21.94 -22.28
N LEU A 20 -6.73 -22.53 -23.48
CA LEU A 20 -6.96 -21.79 -24.72
C LEU A 20 -8.39 -21.21 -24.78
N ALA A 21 -9.39 -21.91 -24.23
CA ALA A 21 -10.75 -21.40 -24.09
C ALA A 21 -10.88 -20.28 -23.05
N ALA A 22 -10.13 -20.33 -21.94
CA ALA A 22 -10.10 -19.25 -20.96
C ALA A 22 -9.39 -17.99 -21.51
N LEU A 23 -8.36 -18.14 -22.35
CA LEU A 23 -7.77 -16.99 -23.06
C LEU A 23 -8.71 -16.43 -24.14
N LEU A 24 -9.50 -17.28 -24.81
CA LEU A 24 -10.54 -16.83 -25.76
C LEU A 24 -11.71 -16.12 -25.05
N LEU A 25 -12.05 -16.52 -23.81
CA LEU A 25 -13.08 -15.86 -23.02
C LEU A 25 -12.58 -14.53 -22.42
N LYS A 26 -11.27 -14.42 -22.19
CA LYS A 26 -10.59 -13.15 -21.87
C LYS A 26 -10.38 -12.23 -23.10
N GLY A 27 -10.74 -12.69 -24.30
CA GLY A 27 -10.76 -11.89 -25.54
C GLY A 27 -12.14 -11.42 -25.99
N LYS A 28 -13.20 -11.62 -25.18
CA LYS A 28 -14.59 -11.25 -25.51
C LYS A 28 -15.11 -10.04 -24.72
N GLU A 29 -14.20 -9.21 -24.22
CA GLU A 29 -14.50 -7.89 -23.62
C GLU A 29 -14.40 -6.73 -24.63
N GLU A 30 -14.09 -6.96 -25.92
CA GLU A 30 -13.72 -5.83 -26.81
C GLU A 30 -14.63 -5.53 -28.00
N ILE A 31 -15.72 -6.25 -28.25
CA ILE A 31 -16.59 -5.92 -29.40
C ILE A 31 -18.04 -6.11 -28.99
N HIS A 32 -18.76 -5.01 -28.71
CA HIS A 32 -20.14 -4.69 -29.15
C HIS A 32 -20.73 -3.51 -28.34
N GLN A 33 -20.71 -2.34 -29.01
CA GLN A 33 -21.71 -1.25 -29.02
C GLN A 33 -22.00 -0.49 -27.71
N ASN A 34 -21.54 0.76 -27.53
CA ASN A 34 -22.01 1.97 -28.22
C ASN A 34 -23.54 2.05 -28.38
N ASN A 35 -24.24 2.44 -27.31
CA ASN A 35 -25.53 3.11 -27.43
C ASN A 35 -25.75 4.07 -26.26
N ILE A 36 -25.33 5.32 -26.42
CA ILE A 36 -26.00 6.45 -25.78
C ILE A 36 -26.21 7.50 -26.88
N LYS A 37 -27.48 7.70 -27.22
CA LYS A 37 -28.00 8.77 -28.07
C LYS A 37 -27.63 10.14 -27.48
N THR A 38 -26.88 10.92 -28.23
CA THR A 38 -26.77 12.38 -28.11
C THR A 38 -27.92 13.01 -28.91
N PRO A 39 -28.67 14.01 -28.39
CA PRO A 39 -29.60 14.76 -29.22
C PRO A 39 -28.84 15.73 -30.13
N GLU A 40 -29.29 15.81 -31.38
CA GLU A 40 -28.85 16.78 -32.39
C GLU A 40 -28.94 18.23 -31.91
N LEU A 41 -27.90 19.01 -32.20
CA LEU A 41 -28.07 20.43 -32.52
C LEU A 41 -27.28 20.77 -33.78
N VAL A 42 -28.03 20.87 -34.88
CA VAL A 42 -27.84 21.63 -36.12
C VAL A 42 -26.49 22.34 -36.30
N THR A 43 -25.74 21.88 -37.30
CA THR A 43 -24.64 22.60 -37.93
C THR A 43 -25.18 23.73 -38.79
N GLN A 44 -24.97 24.99 -38.37
CA GLN A 44 -25.02 26.15 -39.26
C GLN A 44 -23.62 26.78 -39.36
N ASN A 45 -22.94 26.42 -40.44
CA ASN A 45 -22.13 27.27 -41.32
C ASN A 45 -21.72 28.66 -40.77
N VAL A 46 -20.48 28.84 -40.31
CA VAL A 46 -19.76 30.13 -40.41
C VAL A 46 -18.29 29.92 -40.74
N GLN A 47 -17.94 30.46 -41.89
CA GLN A 47 -16.64 30.70 -42.50
C GLN A 47 -15.71 31.53 -41.60
N ARG A 48 -14.41 31.22 -41.62
CA ARG A 48 -13.24 32.11 -41.42
C ARG A 48 -13.33 33.19 -40.33
N ASN A 49 -12.44 33.11 -39.35
CA ASN A 49 -11.35 34.09 -39.20
C ASN A 49 -10.29 33.58 -38.22
N ALA A 50 -9.04 33.87 -38.58
CA ALA A 50 -7.91 33.79 -37.68
C ALA A 50 -8.04 34.87 -36.60
N GLU A 51 -7.69 34.53 -35.36
CA GLU A 51 -6.89 35.31 -34.39
C GLU A 51 -7.11 34.74 -32.98
N GLY A 52 -6.04 34.80 -32.18
CA GLY A 52 -5.84 33.92 -31.04
C GLY A 52 -6.79 34.13 -29.87
N GLU A 53 -7.23 33.01 -29.29
CA GLU A 53 -7.73 32.98 -27.93
C GLU A 53 -7.24 31.67 -27.28
N LEU A 54 -6.46 31.83 -26.22
CA LEU A 54 -5.92 30.76 -25.40
C LEU A 54 -7.09 29.95 -24.84
N VAL A 55 -7.27 28.72 -25.30
CA VAL A 55 -8.16 27.76 -24.63
C VAL A 55 -7.58 27.49 -23.25
N GLN A 56 -8.10 28.20 -22.26
CA GLN A 56 -7.81 27.98 -20.86
C GLN A 56 -8.44 26.64 -20.48
N LEU A 57 -7.62 25.59 -20.55
CA LEU A 57 -7.90 24.30 -19.93
C LEU A 57 -8.11 24.53 -18.43
N GLN A 58 -9.36 24.68 -18.00
CA GLN A 58 -9.68 24.62 -16.58
C GLN A 58 -9.26 23.22 -16.11
N PRO A 59 -8.33 23.09 -15.14
CA PRO A 59 -8.05 21.79 -14.55
C PRO A 59 -9.34 21.36 -13.84
N LEU A 60 -9.87 20.18 -14.18
CA LEU A 60 -10.85 19.49 -13.34
C LEU A 60 -10.16 19.21 -12.01
N THR A 61 -10.21 20.17 -11.08
CA THR A 61 -9.92 19.94 -9.68
C THR A 61 -11.15 19.24 -9.12
N VAL A 62 -11.27 17.95 -9.44
CA VAL A 62 -12.18 17.06 -8.73
C VAL A 62 -11.79 17.17 -7.26
N ASP A 63 -12.73 17.63 -6.44
CA ASP A 63 -12.52 17.92 -5.04
C ASP A 63 -12.03 16.64 -4.33
N VAL A 64 -10.80 16.68 -3.81
CA VAL A 64 -10.13 15.54 -3.15
C VAL A 64 -10.99 14.95 -2.02
N GLU A 65 -11.84 15.76 -1.41
CA GLU A 65 -12.78 15.32 -0.38
C GLU A 65 -13.90 14.43 -0.93
N THR A 66 -14.37 14.71 -2.15
CA THR A 66 -15.41 13.90 -2.80
C THR A 66 -14.89 12.54 -3.24
N GLU A 67 -13.65 12.45 -3.73
CA GLU A 67 -13.01 11.17 -4.07
C GLU A 67 -12.75 10.31 -2.83
N LYS A 68 -12.30 10.92 -1.73
CA LYS A 68 -12.12 10.23 -0.45
C LYS A 68 -13.41 9.61 0.04
N ARG A 69 -14.52 10.35 0.00
CA ARG A 69 -15.85 9.84 0.37
C ARG A 69 -16.30 8.69 -0.53
N LEU A 70 -16.05 8.78 -1.84
CA LEU A 70 -16.40 7.72 -2.77
C LEU A 70 -15.61 6.42 -2.50
N LEU A 71 -14.31 6.56 -2.22
CA LEU A 71 -13.44 5.42 -1.89
C LEU A 71 -13.79 4.79 -0.54
N GLU A 72 -14.13 5.59 0.46
CA GLU A 72 -14.62 5.11 1.76
C GLU A 72 -15.95 4.38 1.60
N GLN A 73 -16.91 4.91 0.84
CA GLN A 73 -18.16 4.22 0.54
C GLN A 73 -17.92 2.89 -0.18
N GLN A 74 -16.98 2.84 -1.12
CA GLN A 74 -16.63 1.60 -1.81
C GLN A 74 -15.98 0.58 -0.86
N ARG A 75 -15.13 1.02 0.07
CA ARG A 75 -14.54 0.15 1.11
C ARG A 75 -15.62 -0.42 2.02
N VAL A 76 -16.51 0.43 2.53
CA VAL A 76 -17.63 0.00 3.39
C VAL A 76 -18.54 -0.98 2.66
N ALA A 77 -18.83 -0.75 1.37
CA ALA A 77 -19.64 -1.68 0.58
C ALA A 77 -18.97 -3.05 0.43
N ARG A 78 -17.65 -3.09 0.19
CA ARG A 78 -16.89 -4.34 0.10
C ARG A 78 -16.84 -5.05 1.45
N GLU A 79 -16.55 -4.32 2.52
CA GLU A 79 -16.51 -4.87 3.88
C GLU A 79 -17.87 -5.46 4.28
N LYS A 80 -18.97 -4.75 3.98
CA LYS A 80 -20.32 -5.25 4.21
C LYS A 80 -20.60 -6.54 3.43
N SER A 81 -20.20 -6.62 2.16
CA SER A 81 -20.38 -7.83 1.36
C SER A 81 -19.57 -9.02 1.88
N VAL A 82 -18.36 -8.77 2.39
CA VAL A 82 -17.51 -9.80 2.98
C VAL A 82 -18.10 -10.26 4.31
N ALA A 83 -18.50 -9.33 5.17
CA ALA A 83 -19.15 -9.65 6.44
C ALA A 83 -20.44 -10.46 6.25
N GLU A 84 -21.23 -10.17 5.22
CA GLU A 84 -22.43 -10.96 4.90
C GLU A 84 -22.10 -12.38 4.41
N GLN A 85 -21.04 -12.53 3.60
CA GLN A 85 -20.56 -13.85 3.18
C GLN A 85 -20.00 -14.66 4.35
N GLU A 86 -19.23 -14.02 5.24
CA GLU A 86 -18.70 -14.63 6.45
C GLU A 86 -19.82 -15.04 7.41
N ALA A 87 -20.84 -14.20 7.58
CA ALA A 87 -22.01 -14.53 8.39
C ALA A 87 -22.77 -15.74 7.84
N ARG A 88 -23.00 -15.80 6.52
CA ARG A 88 -23.64 -16.96 5.87
C ARG A 88 -22.80 -18.22 5.99
N ALA A 89 -21.48 -18.11 5.86
CA ALA A 89 -20.57 -19.25 6.04
C ALA A 89 -20.58 -19.74 7.50
N ALA A 90 -20.59 -18.83 8.47
CA ALA A 90 -20.69 -19.16 9.88
C ALA A 90 -22.02 -19.84 10.22
N GLU A 91 -23.13 -19.34 9.66
CA GLU A 91 -24.46 -19.95 9.82
C GLU A 91 -24.51 -21.37 9.25
N PHE A 92 -23.92 -21.59 8.07
CA PHE A 92 -23.83 -22.93 7.47
C PHE A 92 -23.00 -23.90 8.32
N LEU A 93 -21.86 -23.44 8.86
CA LEU A 93 -21.03 -24.25 9.75
C LEU A 93 -21.74 -24.55 11.07
N ALA A 94 -22.44 -23.57 11.64
CA ALA A 94 -23.24 -23.77 12.86
C ALA A 94 -24.36 -24.78 12.63
N MET A 95 -25.06 -24.68 11.50
CA MET A 95 -26.09 -25.65 11.10
C MET A 95 -25.50 -27.05 10.92
N GLN A 96 -24.31 -27.18 10.33
CA GLN A 96 -23.63 -28.47 10.20
C GLN A 96 -23.24 -29.06 11.56
N GLN A 97 -22.69 -28.25 12.47
CA GLN A 97 -22.35 -28.68 13.82
C GLN A 97 -23.58 -29.08 14.63
N GLN A 98 -24.68 -28.35 14.48
CA GLN A 98 -25.94 -28.67 15.12
C GLN A 98 -26.49 -30.01 14.60
N ALA A 99 -26.50 -30.22 13.29
CA ALA A 99 -26.92 -31.48 12.70
C ALA A 99 -26.04 -32.66 13.16
N GLU A 100 -24.73 -32.46 13.28
CA GLU A 100 -23.81 -33.47 13.82
C GLU A 100 -24.07 -33.75 15.30
N ALA A 101 -24.29 -32.72 16.11
CA ALA A 101 -24.62 -32.86 17.52
C ALA A 101 -25.95 -33.59 17.74
N ASP A 102 -26.96 -33.28 16.94
CA ASP A 102 -28.27 -33.93 17.00
C ASP A 102 -28.19 -35.40 16.53
N ALA A 103 -27.42 -35.68 15.48
CA ALA A 103 -27.14 -37.05 15.04
C ALA A 103 -26.38 -37.85 16.10
N ALA A 104 -25.39 -37.24 16.77
CA ALA A 104 -24.64 -37.87 17.85
C ALA A 104 -25.54 -38.18 19.07
N ARG A 105 -26.45 -37.26 19.43
CA ARG A 105 -27.43 -37.49 20.49
C ARG A 105 -28.37 -38.64 20.15
N LYS A 106 -28.94 -38.65 18.94
CA LYS A 106 -29.83 -39.72 18.50
C LYS A 106 -29.12 -41.08 18.47
N ALA A 107 -27.88 -41.12 18.00
CA ALA A 107 -27.07 -42.34 18.01
C ALA A 107 -26.77 -42.84 19.43
N ALA A 108 -26.50 -41.93 20.38
CA ALA A 108 -26.28 -42.28 21.78
C ALA A 108 -27.56 -42.83 22.44
N GLU A 109 -28.72 -42.25 22.15
CA GLU A 109 -30.02 -42.72 22.62
C GLU A 109 -30.35 -44.12 22.07
N GLU A 110 -30.14 -44.36 20.77
CA GLU A 110 -30.35 -45.68 20.16
C GLU A 110 -29.42 -46.74 20.76
N TYR A 111 -28.15 -46.39 20.99
CA TYR A 111 -27.19 -47.30 21.63
C TYR A 111 -27.57 -47.63 23.07
N ALA A 112 -28.05 -46.64 23.84
CA ALA A 112 -28.54 -46.84 25.19
C ALA A 112 -29.79 -47.76 25.21
N ALA A 113 -30.73 -47.56 24.28
CA ALA A 113 -31.91 -48.40 24.14
C ALA A 113 -31.56 -49.86 23.78
N LEU A 114 -30.63 -50.07 22.84
CA LEU A 114 -30.14 -51.41 22.47
C LEU A 114 -29.49 -52.14 23.65
N ASN A 115 -28.71 -51.44 24.46
CA ASN A 115 -28.11 -52.02 25.66
C ASN A 115 -29.16 -52.35 26.73
N ALA A 116 -30.19 -51.53 26.90
CA ALA A 116 -31.31 -51.84 27.79
C ALA A 116 -32.08 -53.10 27.33
N HIS A 117 -32.37 -53.22 26.03
CA HIS A 117 -33.02 -54.42 25.46
C HIS A 117 -32.18 -55.69 25.63
N ARG A 118 -30.86 -55.61 25.41
CA ARG A 118 -29.96 -56.76 25.61
C ARG A 118 -29.93 -57.21 27.08
N ASN A 119 -29.85 -56.26 28.02
CA ASN A 119 -29.88 -56.58 29.44
C ASN A 119 -31.21 -57.20 29.87
N ALA A 120 -32.34 -56.68 29.38
CA ALA A 120 -33.66 -57.25 29.67
C ALA A 120 -33.81 -58.70 29.17
N ALA A 121 -33.30 -59.01 27.98
CA ALA A 121 -33.36 -60.36 27.40
C ALA A 121 -32.54 -61.38 28.23
N GLN A 122 -31.36 -60.99 28.73
CA GLN A 122 -30.53 -61.88 29.54
C GLN A 122 -31.12 -62.21 30.93
N GLN A 123 -31.96 -61.32 31.47
CA GLN A 123 -32.67 -61.58 32.73
C GLN A 123 -33.89 -62.50 32.57
N SER A 124 -34.34 -62.75 31.33
CA SER A 124 -35.55 -63.53 31.05
C SER A 124 -35.33 -65.01 30.71
N SER A 125 -34.07 -65.48 30.62
CA SER A 125 -33.74 -66.82 30.12
C SER A 125 -33.37 -67.86 31.19
N ASP A 126 -33.73 -67.66 32.46
CA ASP A 126 -33.46 -68.63 33.54
C ASP A 126 -34.71 -69.47 33.86
N ASN A 127 -34.93 -70.56 33.11
CA ASN A 127 -36.04 -71.49 33.35
C ASN A 127 -35.64 -72.93 32.97
N ILE A 128 -35.33 -73.76 33.97
CA ILE A 128 -34.83 -75.15 33.85
C ILE A 128 -35.99 -76.15 34.11
N PRO A 129 -36.32 -77.07 33.20
CA PRO A 129 -37.36 -78.09 33.44
C PRO A 129 -36.80 -79.39 34.08
N PRO A 130 -37.60 -80.13 34.89
CA PRO A 130 -37.14 -81.25 35.71
C PRO A 130 -37.17 -82.63 35.02
N GLU A 131 -36.33 -83.54 35.51
CA GLU A 131 -36.15 -84.93 35.05
C GLU A 131 -37.30 -85.89 35.46
N LEU A 132 -37.58 -86.87 34.58
CA LEU A 132 -38.49 -88.01 34.81
C LEU A 132 -37.69 -89.33 34.75
N VAL A 133 -37.96 -90.25 35.69
CA VAL A 133 -37.19 -91.47 35.99
C VAL A 133 -37.79 -92.72 35.29
N GLU A 134 -36.98 -93.53 34.58
CA GLU A 134 -37.40 -94.85 34.03
C GLU A 134 -36.33 -95.99 34.10
N ASP A 135 -36.87 -97.21 34.25
CA ASP A 135 -36.40 -98.63 34.25
C ASP A 135 -34.92 -99.06 34.09
N GLU A 136 -34.43 -99.88 35.05
CA GLU A 136 -33.03 -100.31 35.26
C GLU A 136 -32.35 -101.11 34.13
N LYS A 137 -33.07 -101.88 33.29
CA LYS A 137 -32.45 -102.71 32.24
C LYS A 137 -32.27 -101.97 30.91
N ALA A 138 -33.20 -101.06 30.59
CA ALA A 138 -33.00 -100.03 29.56
C ALA A 138 -31.97 -99.00 30.03
N LYS A 139 -31.89 -98.73 31.35
CA LYS A 139 -30.87 -97.90 31.98
C LYS A 139 -29.46 -98.38 31.68
N GLN A 140 -29.12 -99.66 31.73
CA GLN A 140 -27.72 -100.08 31.50
C GLN A 140 -27.25 -99.94 30.03
N GLN A 141 -28.11 -100.24 29.05
CA GLN A 141 -27.80 -99.99 27.64
C GLN A 141 -27.87 -98.51 27.28
N ARG A 142 -28.81 -97.75 27.87
CA ARG A 142 -28.83 -96.28 27.78
C ARG A 142 -27.62 -95.67 28.46
N ILE A 143 -27.19 -96.09 29.65
CA ILE A 143 -25.98 -95.62 30.33
C ILE A 143 -24.72 -95.89 29.49
N ALA A 144 -24.63 -97.04 28.80
CA ALA A 144 -23.50 -97.31 27.92
C ALA A 144 -23.52 -96.44 26.64
N ALA A 145 -24.70 -96.25 26.03
CA ALA A 145 -24.89 -95.37 24.89
C ALA A 145 -24.75 -93.87 25.25
N ASP A 146 -25.26 -93.46 26.41
CA ASP A 146 -25.15 -92.13 27.02
C ASP A 146 -23.70 -91.87 27.39
N LYS A 147 -22.95 -92.80 27.99
CA LYS A 147 -21.52 -92.61 28.23
C LYS A 147 -20.73 -92.43 26.93
N ALA A 148 -21.04 -93.20 25.88
CA ALA A 148 -20.38 -93.03 24.59
C ALA A 148 -20.78 -91.72 23.88
N ALA A 149 -22.05 -91.31 24.00
CA ALA A 149 -22.57 -90.05 23.50
C ALA A 149 -22.02 -88.86 24.30
N GLU A 150 -21.86 -89.00 25.61
CA GLU A 150 -21.32 -87.99 26.54
C GLU A 150 -19.82 -87.82 26.33
N VAL A 151 -19.06 -88.89 26.08
CA VAL A 151 -17.65 -88.81 25.66
C VAL A 151 -17.52 -88.07 24.32
N LYS A 152 -18.35 -88.41 23.32
CA LYS A 152 -18.36 -87.68 22.04
C LYS A 152 -18.78 -86.22 22.21
N LYS A 153 -19.75 -85.93 23.08
CA LYS A 153 -20.24 -84.57 23.36
C LYS A 153 -19.21 -83.75 24.14
N LEU A 154 -18.48 -84.35 25.08
CA LEU A 154 -17.35 -83.76 25.79
C LEU A 154 -16.17 -83.48 24.86
N GLU A 155 -15.86 -84.40 23.94
CA GLU A 155 -14.81 -84.21 22.95
C GLU A 155 -15.19 -83.10 21.95
N GLN A 156 -16.45 -83.08 21.50
CA GLN A 156 -16.98 -82.03 20.63
C GLN A 156 -17.06 -80.67 21.34
N GLN A 157 -17.44 -80.62 22.62
CA GLN A 157 -17.40 -79.40 23.45
C GLN A 157 -15.97 -78.93 23.70
N LYS A 158 -15.00 -79.84 23.93
CA LYS A 158 -13.58 -79.46 24.04
C LYS A 158 -13.04 -78.90 22.74
N LEU A 159 -13.39 -79.48 21.59
CA LEU A 159 -13.02 -78.95 20.27
C LEU A 159 -13.64 -77.58 20.03
N GLN A 160 -14.93 -77.41 20.32
CA GLN A 160 -15.63 -76.11 20.22
C GLN A 160 -14.99 -75.05 21.13
N ALA A 161 -14.81 -75.35 22.41
CA ALA A 161 -14.16 -74.45 23.37
C ALA A 161 -12.72 -74.08 22.95
N ARG A 162 -11.97 -75.02 22.36
CA ARG A 162 -10.62 -74.74 21.84
C ARG A 162 -10.66 -73.83 20.61
N THR A 163 -11.61 -74.04 19.69
CA THR A 163 -11.81 -73.16 18.53
C THR A 163 -12.31 -71.76 18.90
N GLU A 164 -13.17 -71.64 19.91
CA GLU A 164 -13.65 -70.35 20.42
C GLU A 164 -12.54 -69.61 21.17
N ALA A 165 -11.73 -70.31 21.97
CA ALA A 165 -10.55 -69.74 22.61
C ALA A 165 -9.52 -69.23 21.59
N GLU A 166 -9.29 -69.97 20.51
CA GLU A 166 -8.37 -69.55 19.44
C GLU A 166 -8.92 -68.34 18.66
N LYS A 167 -10.22 -68.31 18.34
CA LYS A 167 -10.88 -67.15 17.73
C LYS A 167 -10.86 -65.92 18.64
N ALA A 168 -11.09 -66.09 19.93
CA ALA A 168 -11.03 -65.00 20.91
C ALA A 168 -9.60 -64.45 21.06
N ALA A 169 -8.58 -65.32 21.06
CA ALA A 169 -7.18 -64.92 21.08
C ALA A 169 -6.77 -64.18 19.80
N ALA A 170 -7.22 -64.65 18.63
CA ALA A 170 -6.99 -63.98 17.35
C ALA A 170 -7.69 -62.61 17.28
N ALA A 171 -8.94 -62.51 17.76
CA ALA A 171 -9.69 -61.26 17.83
C ALA A 171 -9.02 -60.25 18.77
N LYS A 172 -8.52 -60.68 19.94
CA LYS A 172 -7.74 -59.82 20.84
C LYS A 172 -6.46 -59.30 20.20
N LYS A 173 -5.70 -60.16 19.53
CA LYS A 173 -4.48 -59.72 18.80
C LYS A 173 -4.78 -58.73 17.69
N LEU A 174 -5.87 -58.92 16.94
CA LEU A 174 -6.29 -57.99 15.89
C LEU A 174 -6.73 -56.64 16.46
N ALA A 175 -7.48 -56.64 17.57
CA ALA A 175 -7.91 -55.43 18.26
C ALA A 175 -6.71 -54.65 18.83
N GLU A 176 -5.74 -55.35 19.41
CA GLU A 176 -4.52 -54.74 19.95
C GLU A 176 -3.64 -54.14 18.84
N GLN A 177 -3.49 -54.82 17.70
CA GLN A 177 -2.79 -54.26 16.54
C GLN A 177 -3.50 -53.02 15.97
N LYS A 178 -4.84 -53.04 15.88
CA LYS A 178 -5.59 -51.86 15.43
C LYS A 178 -5.44 -50.68 16.39
N ALA A 179 -5.52 -50.92 17.70
CA ALA A 179 -5.34 -49.87 18.70
C ALA A 179 -3.91 -49.28 18.68
N LEU A 180 -2.89 -50.12 18.44
CA LEU A 180 -1.51 -49.64 18.30
C LEU A 180 -1.31 -48.82 17.02
N ALA A 181 -1.86 -49.28 15.89
CA ALA A 181 -1.80 -48.58 14.61
C ALA A 181 -2.54 -47.23 14.67
N GLU A 182 -3.69 -47.16 15.34
CA GLU A 182 -4.45 -45.92 15.51
C GLU A 182 -3.71 -44.93 16.41
N LYS A 183 -3.09 -45.40 17.52
CA LYS A 183 -2.22 -44.56 18.36
C LYS A 183 -1.03 -44.00 17.58
N GLN A 184 -0.37 -44.82 16.76
CA GLN A 184 0.74 -44.36 15.93
C GLN A 184 0.28 -43.34 14.88
N ALA A 185 -0.87 -43.54 14.25
CA ALA A 185 -1.43 -42.59 13.28
C ALA A 185 -1.80 -41.24 13.92
N LEU A 186 -2.36 -41.25 15.15
CA LEU A 186 -2.65 -40.05 15.92
C LEU A 186 -1.37 -39.30 16.33
N GLU A 187 -0.33 -40.01 16.77
CA GLU A 187 0.97 -39.40 17.10
C GLU A 187 1.65 -38.79 15.86
N ASP A 188 1.65 -39.47 14.72
CA ASP A 188 2.24 -38.97 13.48
C ASP A 188 1.48 -37.72 12.98
N LYS A 189 0.14 -37.74 13.08
CA LYS A 189 -0.69 -36.58 12.73
C LYS A 189 -0.43 -35.39 13.66
N ALA A 190 -0.33 -35.63 14.97
CA ALA A 190 -0.01 -34.59 15.95
C ALA A 190 1.39 -33.98 15.71
N LYS A 191 2.40 -34.81 15.38
CA LYS A 191 3.75 -34.33 15.04
C LYS A 191 3.77 -33.50 13.76
N ARG A 192 3.04 -33.92 12.73
CA ARG A 192 2.92 -33.16 11.46
C ARG A 192 2.20 -31.83 11.65
N GLU A 193 1.12 -31.80 12.43
CA GLU A 193 0.42 -30.54 12.75
C GLU A 193 1.30 -29.60 13.59
N ALA A 194 2.08 -30.13 14.54
CA ALA A 194 3.01 -29.32 15.32
C ALA A 194 4.16 -28.75 14.46
N GLU A 195 4.72 -29.54 13.54
CA GLU A 195 5.76 -29.08 12.62
C GLU A 195 5.20 -28.04 11.63
N ALA A 196 4.00 -28.25 11.09
CA ALA A 196 3.34 -27.30 10.21
C ALA A 196 3.04 -25.96 10.91
N LYS A 197 2.59 -25.99 12.17
CA LYS A 197 2.37 -24.78 12.97
C LYS A 197 3.67 -24.03 13.24
N ARG A 198 4.77 -24.73 13.54
CA ARG A 198 6.09 -24.11 13.73
C ARG A 198 6.62 -23.47 12.45
N LYS A 199 6.54 -24.16 11.31
CA LYS A 199 6.92 -23.61 10.01
C LYS A 199 6.10 -22.37 9.64
N ALA A 200 4.79 -22.41 9.87
CA ALA A 200 3.91 -21.25 9.63
C ALA A 200 4.22 -20.06 10.55
N GLU A 201 4.59 -20.32 11.81
CA GLU A 201 4.98 -19.25 12.75
C GLU A 201 6.34 -18.63 12.37
N ASP A 202 7.33 -19.45 12.00
CA ASP A 202 8.64 -18.97 11.53
C ASP A 202 8.51 -18.18 10.22
N GLU A 203 7.66 -18.61 9.29
CA GLU A 203 7.41 -17.90 8.04
C GLU A 203 6.73 -16.54 8.29
N ARG A 204 5.74 -16.49 9.19
CA ARG A 204 5.11 -15.21 9.61
C ARG A 204 6.10 -14.29 10.31
N LYS A 205 7.00 -14.80 11.17
CA LYS A 205 8.05 -13.99 11.81
C LYS A 205 9.06 -13.47 10.80
N ALA A 206 9.44 -14.28 9.81
CA ALA A 206 10.36 -13.88 8.74
C ALA A 206 9.73 -12.82 7.83
N GLU A 207 8.45 -12.95 7.49
CA GLU A 207 7.70 -11.99 6.68
C GLU A 207 7.49 -10.66 7.43
N ALA A 208 7.11 -10.72 8.71
CA ALA A 208 7.01 -9.53 9.56
C ALA A 208 8.36 -8.79 9.71
N LYS A 209 9.47 -9.52 9.83
CA LYS A 209 10.81 -8.92 9.90
C LYS A 209 11.21 -8.25 8.58
N LYS A 210 10.90 -8.89 7.43
CA LYS A 210 11.13 -8.30 6.10
C LYS A 210 10.26 -7.06 5.87
N GLU A 211 9.02 -7.06 6.33
CA GLU A 211 8.15 -5.89 6.20
C GLU A 211 8.61 -4.73 7.09
N ALA A 212 9.05 -5.01 8.32
CA ALA A 212 9.63 -4.00 9.21
C ALA A 212 10.91 -3.39 8.61
N GLU A 213 11.79 -4.21 8.01
CA GLU A 213 13.00 -3.73 7.37
C GLU A 213 12.71 -2.87 6.13
N ARG A 214 11.70 -3.25 5.32
CA ARG A 214 11.24 -2.44 4.17
C ARG A 214 10.66 -1.10 4.60
N LYS A 215 9.89 -1.06 5.70
CA LYS A 215 9.35 0.19 6.25
C LYS A 215 10.47 1.09 6.78
N ALA A 216 11.46 0.54 7.47
CA ALA A 216 12.61 1.30 7.97
C ALA A 216 13.48 1.87 6.83
N ASP A 217 13.70 1.11 5.75
CA ASP A 217 14.45 1.59 4.58
C ASP A 217 13.70 2.68 3.80
N ALA A 218 12.37 2.51 3.66
CA ALA A 218 11.51 3.53 3.04
C ALA A 218 11.49 4.84 3.84
N ASP A 219 11.45 4.76 5.18
CA ASP A 219 11.44 5.95 6.05
C ASP A 219 12.78 6.69 5.99
N LYS A 220 13.91 5.96 6.05
CA LYS A 220 15.26 6.55 5.85
C LYS A 220 15.40 7.23 4.50
N LYS A 221 14.91 6.61 3.42
CA LYS A 221 14.99 7.19 2.08
C LYS A 221 14.09 8.41 1.91
N ALA A 222 12.95 8.45 2.61
CA ALA A 222 12.07 9.63 2.64
C ALA A 222 12.70 10.78 3.46
N GLU A 223 13.34 10.48 4.58
CA GLU A 223 14.04 11.46 5.41
C GLU A 223 15.24 12.08 4.68
N ASP A 224 16.05 11.26 4.01
CA ASP A 224 17.22 11.72 3.24
C ASP A 224 16.80 12.62 2.06
N LYS A 225 15.70 12.26 1.38
CA LYS A 225 15.13 13.08 0.30
C LYS A 225 14.58 14.43 0.81
N ARG A 226 13.99 14.48 2.00
CA ARG A 226 13.52 15.73 2.63
C ARG A 226 14.69 16.63 3.01
N LYS A 227 15.74 16.08 3.63
CA LYS A 227 16.96 16.83 3.96
C LYS A 227 17.68 17.35 2.72
N ALA A 228 17.71 16.59 1.63
CA ALA A 228 18.28 17.03 0.36
C ALA A 228 17.47 18.15 -0.31
N ASP A 229 16.13 18.08 -0.28
CA ASP A 229 15.25 19.13 -0.80
C ASP A 229 15.35 20.42 0.03
N GLU A 230 15.38 20.30 1.35
CA GLU A 230 15.53 21.44 2.28
C GLU A 230 16.89 22.13 2.10
N LYS A 231 17.97 21.35 1.96
CA LYS A 231 19.31 21.89 1.68
C LYS A 231 19.36 22.60 0.33
N ARG A 232 18.71 22.07 -0.72
CA ARG A 232 18.63 22.73 -2.04
C ARG A 232 17.86 24.04 -1.96
N LYS A 233 16.72 24.07 -1.26
CA LYS A 233 15.93 25.29 -1.07
C LYS A 233 16.68 26.33 -0.25
N ALA A 234 17.44 25.92 0.76
CA ALA A 234 18.29 26.83 1.54
C ALA A 234 19.44 27.43 0.70
N ASP A 235 20.11 26.61 -0.12
CA ASP A 235 21.17 27.07 -1.02
C ASP A 235 20.62 28.01 -2.11
N GLU A 236 19.45 27.69 -2.67
CA GLU A 236 18.80 28.52 -3.70
C GLU A 236 18.29 29.86 -3.12
N ALA A 237 17.73 29.84 -1.90
CA ALA A 237 17.35 31.06 -1.19
C ALA A 237 18.55 31.94 -0.85
N LYS A 238 19.68 31.34 -0.43
CA LYS A 238 20.92 32.07 -0.15
C LYS A 238 21.50 32.67 -1.43
N LYS A 239 21.52 31.92 -2.53
CA LYS A 239 21.99 32.40 -3.84
C LYS A 239 21.11 33.51 -4.40
N LYS A 240 19.79 33.43 -4.18
CA LYS A 240 18.84 34.49 -4.57
C LYS A 240 19.04 35.76 -3.74
N ALA A 241 19.25 35.62 -2.43
CA ALA A 241 19.54 36.75 -1.54
C ALA A 241 20.90 37.41 -1.84
N GLU A 242 21.93 36.63 -2.19
CA GLU A 242 23.21 37.18 -2.63
C GLU A 242 23.11 37.83 -4.02
N ALA A 243 22.34 37.26 -4.95
CA ALA A 243 22.11 37.88 -6.25
C ALA A 243 21.30 39.19 -6.16
N GLU A 244 20.34 39.27 -5.24
CA GLU A 244 19.57 40.47 -4.98
C GLU A 244 20.42 41.54 -4.30
N LYS A 245 21.26 41.17 -3.32
CA LYS A 245 22.26 42.08 -2.73
C LYS A 245 23.29 42.55 -3.74
N ALA A 246 23.76 41.67 -4.63
CA ALA A 246 24.68 42.04 -5.69
C ALA A 246 24.01 42.96 -6.73
N ARG A 247 22.72 42.77 -7.02
CA ARG A 247 21.96 43.70 -7.88
C ARG A 247 21.72 45.05 -7.22
N ASP A 248 21.35 45.09 -5.96
CA ASP A 248 21.17 46.32 -5.18
C ASP A 248 22.48 47.12 -5.09
N LEU A 249 23.61 46.43 -4.85
CA LEU A 249 24.95 47.02 -4.88
C LEU A 249 25.38 47.49 -6.28
N LEU A 250 24.91 46.88 -7.37
CA LEU A 250 25.26 47.30 -8.74
C LEU A 250 24.37 48.45 -9.24
N GLU A 251 23.12 48.49 -8.78
CA GLU A 251 22.13 49.50 -9.14
C GLU A 251 22.35 50.79 -8.33
N HIS A 252 22.62 50.66 -7.02
CA HIS A 252 22.80 51.77 -6.06
C HIS A 252 24.25 51.98 -5.56
N GLY A 253 25.23 51.18 -5.98
CA GLY A 253 26.62 51.32 -5.55
C GLY A 253 27.26 52.63 -6.01
N ASP A 254 27.67 53.46 -5.04
CA ASP A 254 28.64 54.58 -5.09
C ASP A 254 28.63 55.52 -6.32
N LYS A 255 27.53 55.61 -7.08
CA LYS A 255 27.40 56.58 -8.17
C LYS A 255 27.24 57.96 -7.57
N GLN A 256 28.25 58.81 -7.77
CA GLN A 256 28.27 60.15 -7.22
C GLN A 256 27.89 61.14 -8.31
N TRP A 257 26.69 61.71 -8.20
CA TRP A 257 26.15 62.62 -9.19
C TRP A 257 26.59 64.06 -8.90
N MET A 258 27.14 64.74 -9.89
CA MET A 258 27.52 66.14 -9.80
C MET A 258 26.88 66.96 -10.91
N VAL A 259 26.60 68.23 -10.65
CA VAL A 259 26.07 69.15 -11.68
C VAL A 259 27.23 69.92 -12.28
N GLN A 260 27.54 69.71 -13.56
CA GLN A 260 28.46 70.58 -14.28
C GLN A 260 27.72 71.85 -14.67
N VAL A 261 28.19 72.98 -14.18
CA VAL A 261 27.50 74.26 -14.35
C VAL A 261 28.11 75.09 -15.47
N ALA A 262 29.45 75.08 -15.57
CA ALA A 262 30.19 75.80 -16.60
C ALA A 262 31.56 75.17 -16.87
N LEU A 263 32.12 75.50 -18.03
CA LEU A 263 33.51 75.22 -18.40
C LEU A 263 34.18 76.58 -18.70
N ALA A 264 35.09 77.00 -17.83
CA ALA A 264 35.77 78.28 -17.99
C ALA A 264 37.07 78.08 -18.79
N ALA A 265 37.37 79.02 -19.70
CA ALA A 265 38.59 78.97 -20.51
C ALA A 265 39.88 79.10 -19.67
N ASN A 266 39.85 79.93 -18.62
CA ASN A 266 41.01 80.24 -17.77
C ASN A 266 40.67 80.07 -16.29
N GLU A 267 41.69 79.85 -15.45
CA GLU A 267 41.53 79.62 -14.00
C GLU A 267 40.88 80.81 -13.26
N ALA A 268 41.30 82.04 -13.56
CA ALA A 268 40.72 83.25 -12.96
C ALA A 268 39.20 83.36 -13.20
N ASN A 269 38.73 82.97 -14.40
CA ASN A 269 37.31 82.95 -14.73
C ASN A 269 36.59 81.83 -13.98
N ALA A 270 37.24 80.68 -13.78
CA ALA A 270 36.68 79.59 -12.97
C ALA A 270 36.53 79.98 -11.51
N ASP A 271 37.49 80.72 -10.95
CA ASP A 271 37.43 81.18 -9.56
C ASP A 271 36.35 82.21 -9.31
N ALA A 272 36.18 83.17 -10.22
CA ALA A 272 35.09 84.13 -10.14
C ALA A 272 33.71 83.44 -10.16
N LEU A 273 33.53 82.46 -11.05
CA LEU A 273 32.28 81.68 -11.14
C LEU A 273 32.07 80.77 -9.93
N ALA A 274 33.13 80.14 -9.44
CA ALA A 274 33.07 79.30 -8.24
C ALA A 274 32.77 80.14 -6.98
N ALA A 275 33.31 81.35 -6.87
CA ALA A 275 33.00 82.28 -5.80
C ALA A 275 31.52 82.69 -5.80
N LYS A 276 30.94 82.98 -6.96
CA LYS A 276 29.49 83.28 -7.09
C LYS A 276 28.62 82.11 -6.63
N LEU A 277 28.96 80.88 -7.04
CA LEU A 277 28.23 79.68 -6.62
C LEU A 277 28.40 79.38 -5.13
N ARG A 278 29.60 79.54 -4.57
CA ARG A 278 29.84 79.37 -3.13
C ARG A 278 29.15 80.44 -2.30
N ALA A 279 29.08 81.68 -2.78
CA ALA A 279 28.33 82.76 -2.13
C ALA A 279 26.83 82.46 -2.03
N LYS A 280 26.30 81.65 -2.97
CA LYS A 280 24.92 81.14 -2.93
C LYS A 280 24.75 79.86 -2.09
N GLY A 281 25.81 79.40 -1.41
CA GLY A 281 25.80 78.23 -0.55
C GLY A 281 26.02 76.89 -1.27
N TYR A 282 26.36 76.89 -2.56
CA TYR A 282 26.64 75.65 -3.29
C TYR A 282 28.05 75.13 -3.00
N LYS A 283 28.19 73.80 -2.83
CA LYS A 283 29.49 73.15 -2.73
C LYS A 283 30.09 72.99 -4.13
N VAL A 284 31.12 73.78 -4.44
CA VAL A 284 31.74 73.80 -5.78
C VAL A 284 33.07 73.07 -5.81
N THR A 285 33.22 72.13 -6.74
CA THR A 285 34.44 71.39 -7.07
C THR A 285 34.95 71.83 -8.44
N LYS A 286 36.22 72.25 -8.51
CA LYS A 286 36.90 72.59 -9.76
C LYS A 286 37.70 71.38 -10.25
N SER A 287 37.66 71.08 -11.54
CA SER A 287 38.49 70.03 -12.13
C SER A 287 39.14 70.54 -13.42
N PRO A 288 40.49 70.50 -13.53
CA PRO A 288 41.16 70.89 -14.75
C PRO A 288 40.87 69.88 -15.86
N THR A 289 40.59 70.38 -17.06
CA THR A 289 40.40 69.57 -18.27
C THR A 289 41.24 70.13 -19.41
N SER A 290 41.44 69.37 -20.48
CA SER A 290 42.21 69.82 -21.65
C SER A 290 41.63 71.04 -22.36
N LYS A 291 40.35 71.37 -22.13
CA LYS A 291 39.64 72.51 -22.75
C LYS A 291 39.42 73.68 -21.79
N GLY A 292 39.98 73.62 -20.57
CA GLY A 292 39.78 74.63 -19.53
C GLY A 292 39.38 74.02 -18.18
N VAL A 293 38.91 74.84 -17.25
CA VAL A 293 38.57 74.41 -15.89
C VAL A 293 37.06 74.18 -15.78
N ARG A 294 36.68 72.93 -15.49
CA ARG A 294 35.28 72.55 -15.27
C ARG A 294 34.85 72.90 -13.85
N ILE A 295 33.67 73.50 -13.74
CA ILE A 295 33.05 73.89 -12.47
C ILE A 295 31.85 72.98 -12.22
N MET A 296 31.91 72.21 -11.13
CA MET A 296 30.88 71.25 -10.74
C MET A 296 30.33 71.59 -9.36
N VAL A 297 29.05 71.29 -9.15
CA VAL A 297 28.35 71.52 -7.88
C VAL A 297 27.89 70.20 -7.28
N GLY A 298 28.37 69.96 -6.06
CA GLY A 298 27.91 68.96 -5.10
C GLY A 298 28.15 67.51 -5.48
N PRO A 299 28.70 66.67 -4.60
CA PRO A 299 28.47 65.25 -4.69
C PRO A 299 27.06 64.94 -4.17
N SER A 300 26.22 64.41 -5.04
CA SER A 300 24.85 64.01 -4.73
C SER A 300 24.75 62.50 -4.81
N LYS A 301 24.03 61.89 -3.86
CA LYS A 301 23.88 60.42 -3.80
C LYS A 301 22.98 59.87 -4.92
N ASP A 302 22.08 60.71 -5.42
CA ASP A 302 21.07 60.32 -6.40
C ASP A 302 21.02 61.32 -7.55
N ARG A 303 20.66 60.84 -8.75
CA ARG A 303 20.51 61.68 -9.94
C ARG A 303 19.45 62.76 -9.74
N ASP A 304 18.33 62.43 -9.11
CA ASP A 304 17.22 63.36 -8.87
C ASP A 304 17.61 64.54 -7.96
N THR A 305 18.46 64.28 -6.96
CA THR A 305 18.96 65.35 -6.08
C THR A 305 19.93 66.27 -6.82
N ALA A 306 20.76 65.72 -7.72
CA ALA A 306 21.59 66.53 -8.61
C ALA A 306 20.75 67.33 -9.64
N ASP A 307 19.70 66.74 -10.21
CA ASP A 307 18.82 67.44 -11.16
C ASP A 307 18.01 68.56 -10.49
N ALA A 308 17.62 68.39 -9.22
CA ALA A 308 17.03 69.47 -8.42
C ALA A 308 18.01 70.64 -8.21
N ALA A 309 19.29 70.36 -7.91
CA ALA A 309 20.32 71.38 -7.80
C ALA A 309 20.57 72.09 -9.14
N ARG A 310 20.63 71.34 -10.25
CA ARG A 310 20.71 71.89 -11.61
C ARG A 310 19.57 72.86 -11.89
N LYS A 311 18.31 72.45 -11.63
CA LYS A 311 17.13 73.31 -11.82
C LYS A 311 17.23 74.61 -11.03
N LYS A 312 17.68 74.56 -9.77
CA LYS A 312 17.88 75.76 -8.94
C LYS A 312 18.94 76.70 -9.52
N ILE A 313 20.07 76.15 -9.98
CA ILE A 313 21.16 76.94 -10.57
C ILE A 313 20.74 77.58 -11.90
N THR A 314 20.02 76.84 -12.74
CA THR A 314 19.52 77.34 -14.03
C THR A 314 18.40 78.37 -13.86
N SER A 315 17.58 78.25 -12.81
CA SER A 315 16.50 79.19 -12.52
C SER A 315 16.99 80.51 -11.91
N ASP A 316 18.17 80.52 -11.28
CA ASP A 316 18.76 81.73 -10.72
C ASP A 316 19.40 82.59 -11.83
N ALA A 317 18.68 83.63 -12.25
CA ALA A 317 19.14 84.58 -13.26
C ALA A 317 20.44 85.31 -12.87
N SER A 318 20.74 85.44 -11.57
CA SER A 318 21.96 86.13 -11.09
C SER A 318 23.24 85.32 -11.32
N LEU A 319 23.11 84.00 -11.54
CA LEU A 319 24.24 83.12 -11.84
C LEU A 319 24.55 83.10 -13.35
N GLY A 320 23.56 83.32 -14.21
CA GLY A 320 23.73 83.29 -15.67
C GLY A 320 24.10 81.91 -16.24
N MET A 321 23.95 80.84 -15.46
CA MET A 321 24.45 79.51 -15.75
C MET A 321 23.35 78.59 -16.32
N LYS A 322 22.97 78.84 -17.58
CA LYS A 322 21.88 78.12 -18.28
C LYS A 322 22.29 76.76 -18.86
N SER A 323 23.59 76.50 -18.99
CA SER A 323 24.14 75.28 -19.59
C SER A 323 24.46 74.19 -18.56
N ALA A 324 23.78 74.18 -17.42
CA ALA A 324 24.06 73.18 -16.38
C ALA A 324 23.49 71.81 -16.77
N TRP A 325 24.24 70.73 -16.55
CA TRP A 325 23.78 69.35 -16.74
C TRP A 325 24.32 68.42 -15.64
N VAL A 326 23.60 67.33 -15.39
CA VAL A 326 23.98 66.33 -14.39
C VAL A 326 24.94 65.31 -15.02
N ILE A 327 26.00 64.97 -14.29
CA ILE A 327 27.04 64.03 -14.72
C ILE A 327 27.22 62.99 -13.61
N ASP A 328 27.44 61.74 -14.01
CA ASP A 328 28.01 60.72 -13.12
C ASP A 328 29.52 61.00 -12.95
N TRP A 329 29.92 61.34 -11.73
CA TRP A 329 31.27 61.78 -11.42
C TRP A 329 31.96 60.76 -10.52
N VAL A 330 32.98 60.12 -11.09
CA VAL A 330 33.94 59.33 -10.33
C VAL A 330 35.11 60.24 -9.90
N PRO A 331 35.44 60.31 -8.59
CA PRO A 331 36.61 61.01 -8.09
C PRO A 331 37.88 60.57 -8.81
N LEU A 332 38.81 61.49 -9.04
CA LEU A 332 40.08 61.17 -9.72
C LEU A 332 40.87 60.09 -8.98
N ASP A 333 40.80 60.06 -7.65
CA ASP A 333 41.48 59.05 -6.81
C ASP A 333 40.88 57.63 -6.95
N LYS A 334 39.69 57.51 -7.54
CA LYS A 334 38.96 56.25 -7.77
C LYS A 334 38.89 55.86 -9.25
N ARG A 335 39.49 56.64 -10.15
CA ARG A 335 39.55 56.35 -11.59
C ARG A 335 40.76 55.50 -11.95
#